data_AF-W2SS10-F1
#
_entry.id   AF-W2SS10-F1
#
_cell.length_a   1.000
_cell.length_b   1.000
_cell.length_c   1.000
_cell.angle_alpha   90.00
_cell.angle_beta   90.00
_cell.angle_gamma   90.00
#
_symmetry.space_group_name_H-M   'P 1'
#
loop_
_entity.id
_entity.type
_entity.pdbx_description
1 polymer ?
#
loop_
_entity_poly.entity_id
_entity_poly.type
_entity_poly.pdbx_seq_one_letter_code
_entity_poly.pdbx_strand_id
1 'polypeptide(L)'
;VLFYANAIELSRDSKANVLSLGLGGGQLNGFLHHNFPKLNITVVELSAQMVRMARKWFNLQTDDHHRVIVDDGVRFVEKEAAKGDF
;
A
#
# COMPACT_ATOMS: atom_id res chain seq x y z
N VAL A 1 -4.96 -3.33 -16.72
CA VAL A 1 -3.91 -3.94 -15.87
C VAL A 1 -4.49 -5.22 -15.29
N LEU A 2 -3.83 -6.36 -15.49
CA LEU A 2 -4.24 -7.64 -14.88
C LEU A 2 -3.53 -7.78 -13.53
N PHE A 3 -4.27 -8.10 -12.47
CA PHE A 3 -3.75 -8.32 -11.12
C PHE A 3 -4.15 -9.73 -10.66
N TYR A 4 -3.19 -10.50 -10.15
CA TYR A 4 -3.38 -11.87 -9.68
C TYR A 4 -2.68 -12.03 -8.34
N ALA A 5 -3.32 -12.73 -7.41
CA ALA A 5 -2.76 -13.12 -6.14
C ALA A 5 -3.08 -14.59 -5.87
N ASN A 6 -2.11 -15.34 -5.35
CA ASN A 6 -2.28 -16.72 -4.90
C ASN A 6 -2.39 -16.79 -3.36
N ALA A 7 -1.79 -15.84 -2.65
CA ALA A 7 -1.78 -15.79 -1.19
C ALA A 7 -3.15 -15.41 -0.57
N ILE A 8 -4.01 -14.73 -1.34
CA ILE A 8 -5.34 -14.29 -0.90
C ILE A 8 -6.35 -14.49 -2.02
N GLU A 9 -7.58 -14.84 -1.67
CA GLU A 9 -8.70 -14.76 -2.60
C GLU A 9 -8.95 -13.28 -2.96
N LEU A 10 -9.18 -12.99 -4.24
CA LEU A 10 -9.48 -11.64 -4.72
C LEU A 10 -10.98 -11.38 -4.69
N SER A 11 -11.50 -11.02 -3.52
CA SER A 11 -12.90 -10.67 -3.30
C SER A 11 -13.01 -9.34 -2.52
N ARG A 12 -14.14 -8.63 -2.65
CA ARG A 12 -14.38 -7.39 -1.88
C ARG A 12 -14.40 -7.61 -0.37
N ASP A 13 -14.61 -8.86 0.07
CA ASP A 13 -14.67 -9.25 1.48
C ASP A 13 -13.33 -9.75 2.04
N SER A 14 -12.31 -9.88 1.19
CA SER A 14 -10.99 -10.37 1.57
C SER A 14 -10.30 -9.42 2.54
N LYS A 15 -9.80 -9.99 3.64
CA LYS A 15 -9.05 -9.28 4.68
C LYS A 15 -7.62 -9.80 4.71
N ALA A 16 -6.67 -8.89 4.54
CA ALA A 16 -5.26 -9.19 4.72
C ALA A 16 -4.48 -7.90 4.99
N ASN A 17 -3.35 -8.03 5.67
CA ASN A 17 -2.35 -6.97 5.73
C ASN A 17 -1.53 -7.00 4.45
N VAL A 18 -1.45 -5.87 3.75
CA VAL A 18 -0.71 -5.75 2.49
C VAL A 18 0.37 -4.69 2.65
N LEU A 19 1.63 -5.10 2.47
CA LEU A 19 2.76 -4.19 2.35
C LEU A 19 3.06 -3.94 0.88
N SER A 20 3.02 -2.67 0.45
CA SER A 20 3.37 -2.25 -0.90
C SER A 20 4.63 -1.40 -0.85
N LEU A 21 5.73 -1.90 -1.43
CA LEU A 21 7.00 -1.17 -1.49
C LEU A 21 7.05 -0.33 -2.77
N GLY A 22 7.03 0.98 -2.62
CA GLY A 22 6.88 1.95 -3.70
C GLY A 22 5.43 2.37 -3.92
N LEU A 23 5.20 3.68 -3.96
CA LEU A 23 3.91 4.26 -4.32
C LEU A 23 3.80 4.50 -5.83
N GLY A 24 4.90 4.97 -6.45
CA GLY A 24 4.87 5.51 -7.80
C GLY A 24 3.80 6.60 -7.94
N GLY A 25 2.94 6.48 -8.96
CA GLY A 25 1.78 7.37 -9.14
C GLY A 25 0.55 7.02 -8.29
N GLY A 26 0.61 5.96 -7.47
CA GLY A 26 -0.50 5.56 -6.59
C GLY A 26 -1.60 4.71 -7.24
N GLN A 27 -1.52 4.43 -8.55
CA GLN A 27 -2.59 3.74 -9.29
C GLN A 27 -2.86 2.30 -8.80
N LEU A 28 -1.81 1.49 -8.59
CA LEU A 28 -1.98 0.13 -8.08
C LEU A 28 -2.58 0.13 -6.67
N ASN A 29 -2.04 0.99 -5.79
CA ASN A 29 -2.48 1.08 -4.41
C ASN A 29 -3.94 1.55 -4.32
N GLY A 30 -4.32 2.56 -5.14
CA GLY A 30 -5.70 3.01 -5.28
C GLY A 30 -6.63 1.95 -5.88
N PHE A 31 -6.17 1.19 -6.87
CA PHE A 31 -6.93 0.07 -7.45
C PHE A 31 -7.23 -1.00 -6.39
N LEU A 32 -6.23 -1.41 -5.62
CA LEU A 32 -6.41 -2.40 -4.55
C LEU A 32 -7.37 -1.88 -3.47
N HIS A 33 -7.20 -0.64 -3.04
CA HIS A 33 -8.07 -0.01 -2.05
C HIS A 33 -9.53 0.09 -2.53
N HIS A 34 -9.76 0.49 -3.78
CA HIS A 34 -11.11 0.62 -4.33
C HIS A 34 -11.82 -0.73 -4.53
N ASN A 35 -11.10 -1.73 -5.02
CA ASN A 35 -11.68 -3.04 -5.38
C ASN A 35 -11.73 -4.01 -4.21
N PHE A 36 -10.83 -3.86 -3.23
CA PHE A 36 -10.72 -4.74 -2.06
C PHE A 36 -10.65 -3.90 -0.78
N PRO A 37 -11.75 -3.21 -0.42
CA PRO A 37 -11.75 -2.16 0.61
C PRO A 37 -11.44 -2.66 2.03
N LYS A 38 -11.45 -3.98 2.26
CA LYS A 38 -11.10 -4.58 3.55
C LYS A 38 -9.62 -4.99 3.67
N LEU A 39 -8.83 -4.81 2.61
CA LEU A 39 -7.38 -4.97 2.69
C LEU A 39 -6.79 -3.82 3.50
N ASN A 40 -5.91 -4.15 4.43
CA ASN A 40 -5.19 -3.19 5.25
C ASN A 40 -3.83 -2.87 4.59
N ILE A 41 -3.83 -1.88 3.71
CA ILE A 41 -2.72 -1.55 2.82
C ILE A 41 -1.81 -0.52 3.47
N THR A 42 -0.54 -0.89 3.65
CA THR A 42 0.55 0.02 4.03
C THR A 42 1.49 0.16 2.86
N VAL A 43 1.58 1.37 2.30
CA VAL A 43 2.52 1.70 1.24
C VAL A 43 3.75 2.37 1.84
N VAL A 44 4.94 1.90 1.51
CA VAL A 44 6.21 2.54 1.92
C VAL A 44 6.83 3.19 0.70
N GLU A 45 6.99 4.51 0.72
CA GLU A 45 7.52 5.30 -0.39
C GLU A 45 8.72 6.13 0.05
N LEU A 46 9.84 6.00 -0.66
CA LEU A 46 11.07 6.71 -0.32
C LEU A 46 10.93 8.23 -0.50
N SER A 47 10.18 8.67 -1.52
CA SER A 47 10.09 10.08 -1.91
C SER A 47 8.80 10.74 -1.40
N ALA A 48 8.95 11.63 -0.42
CA ALA A 48 7.87 12.54 -0.01
C ALA A 48 7.32 13.38 -1.18
N GLN A 49 8.14 13.69 -2.18
CA GLN A 49 7.69 14.40 -3.37
C GLN A 49 6.73 13.54 -4.21
N MET A 50 7.01 12.25 -4.37
CA MET A 50 6.11 11.33 -5.05
C MET A 50 4.76 11.22 -4.35
N VAL A 51 4.75 11.16 -3.01
CA VAL A 51 3.49 11.18 -2.23
C VAL A 51 2.69 12.46 -2.50
N ARG A 52 3.35 13.63 -2.52
CA ARG A 52 2.68 14.90 -2.84
C ARG A 52 2.12 14.90 -4.26
N MET A 53 2.87 14.38 -5.24
CA MET A 53 2.42 14.30 -6.63
C MET A 53 1.24 13.33 -6.79
N ALA A 54 1.30 12.16 -6.15
CA ALA A 54 0.21 11.18 -6.15
C ALA A 54 -1.10 11.75 -5.58
N ARG A 55 -1.02 12.50 -4.47
CA ARG A 55 -2.19 13.19 -3.89
C ARG A 55 -2.72 14.30 -4.80
N LYS A 56 -1.83 15.13 -5.35
CA LYS A 56 -2.22 16.31 -6.14
C LYS A 56 -2.78 15.95 -7.52
N TRP A 57 -2.17 14.98 -8.20
CA TRP A 57 -2.39 14.74 -9.62
C TRP A 57 -3.06 13.40 -9.92
N PHE A 58 -2.98 12.42 -9.01
CA PHE A 58 -3.47 11.06 -9.23
C PHE A 58 -4.55 10.64 -8.22
N ASN A 59 -5.10 11.62 -7.49
CA ASN A 59 -6.20 11.43 -6.54
C ASN A 59 -5.95 10.31 -5.51
N LEU A 60 -4.71 10.22 -4.99
CA LEU A 60 -4.38 9.27 -3.93
C LEU A 60 -5.20 9.53 -2.67
N GLN A 61 -6.15 8.64 -2.38
CA GLN A 61 -6.95 8.62 -1.17
C GLN A 61 -6.28 7.75 -0.09
N THR A 62 -6.32 8.19 1.16
CA THR A 62 -5.81 7.43 2.32
C THR A 62 -6.83 7.46 3.44
N ASP A 63 -6.96 6.36 4.16
CA ASP A 63 -7.87 6.15 5.28
C ASP A 63 -7.34 5.07 6.24
N ASP A 64 -8.20 4.53 7.09
CA ASP A 64 -7.85 3.49 8.08
C ASP A 64 -7.32 2.20 7.44
N HIS A 65 -7.73 1.91 6.20
CA HIS A 65 -7.36 0.71 5.45
C HIS A 65 -6.34 0.98 4.34
N HIS A 66 -5.96 2.23 4.08
CA HIS A 66 -4.94 2.58 3.09
C HIS A 66 -4.09 3.77 3.55
N ARG A 67 -2.83 3.50 3.89
CA ARG A 67 -1.89 4.51 4.40
C ARG A 67 -0.57 4.50 3.65
N VAL A 68 0.12 5.63 3.69
CA VAL A 68 1.45 5.83 3.08
C VAL A 68 2.43 6.27 4.15
N ILE A 69 3.54 5.56 4.26
CA ILE A 69 4.67 5.85 5.14
C ILE A 69 5.82 6.31 4.24
N VAL A 70 6.42 7.45 4.57
CA VAL A 70 7.64 7.92 3.90
C VAL A 70 8.84 7.36 4.63
N ASP A 71 9.44 6.31 4.10
CA ASP A 71 10.61 5.64 4.67
C ASP A 71 11.40 4.90 3.58
N ASP A 72 12.62 4.51 3.90
CA ASP A 72 13.35 3.50 3.14
C ASP A 72 12.67 2.14 3.36
N GLY A 73 12.31 1.47 2.26
CA GLY A 73 11.58 0.20 2.32
C GLY A 73 12.36 -0.94 2.95
N VAL A 74 13.69 -0.98 2.78
CA VAL A 74 14.56 -1.99 3.38
C VAL A 74 14.61 -1.76 4.89
N ARG A 75 14.92 -0.54 5.30
CA ARG A 75 14.96 -0.16 6.73
C ARG A 75 13.62 -0.40 7.42
N PHE A 76 12.51 -0.10 6.74
CA PHE A 76 11.16 -0.36 7.26
C PHE A 76 10.95 -1.85 7.51
N VAL A 77 11.24 -2.70 6.51
CA VAL A 77 11.07 -4.16 6.65
C VAL A 77 11.96 -4.73 7.74
N GLU A 78 13.23 -4.33 7.82
CA GLU A 78 14.15 -4.78 8.88
C GLU A 78 13.62 -4.43 10.28
N LYS A 79 13.13 -3.20 10.45
CA LYS A 79 12.58 -2.72 11.72
C LYS A 79 11.34 -3.50 12.15
N GLU A 80 10.39 -3.69 11.24
CA GLU A 80 9.17 -4.41 11.56
C GLU A 80 9.42 -5.92 11.74
N ALA A 81 10.38 -6.51 11.01
CA ALA A 81 10.77 -7.91 11.19
C ALA A 81 11.40 -8.13 12.56
N ALA A 82 12.19 -7.18 13.05
CA ALA A 82 12.78 -7.22 14.39
C ALA A 82 11.74 -7.10 15.52
N LYS A 83 10.57 -6.49 15.27
CA LYS A 83 9.47 -6.40 16.24
C LYS A 83 8.66 -7.69 16.33
N GLY A 84 8.70 -8.54 15.30
CA GLY A 84 7.83 -9.71 15.18
C GLY A 84 6.40 -9.36 14.75
N ASP A 85 6.17 -8.13 14.27
CA ASP A 85 4.87 -7.65 13.84
C ASP A 85 4.72 -7.78 12.32
N PHE A 86 4.50 -9.01 11.82
CA PHE A 86 4.12 -9.27 10.42
C PHE A 86 3.21 -10.48 10.25
#